data_AF-A0A6C0FBM8-F1
#
_entry.id   AF-A0A6C0FBM8-F1
#
_cell.length_a   1.000
_cell.length_b   1.000
_cell.length_c   1.000
_cell.angle_alpha   90.00
_cell.angle_beta   90.00
_cell.angle_gamma   90.00
#
_symmetry.space_group_name_H-M   'P 1'
#
loop_
_entity.id
_entity.type
_entity.pdbx_description
1 polymer ?
#
loop_
_entity_poly.entity_id
_entity_poly.type
_entity_poly.pdbx_seq_one_letter_code
_entity_poly.pdbx_strand_id
1 'polypeptide(L)' 'MVHLSNPTMIGIMVFYSILTFFIGPLVTRPFMGDHPDQCIAGFLLGFTVSVFLWMKFGRKYAKMN' A
#
# COMPACT_ATOMS: atom_id res chain seq x y z
N MET A 1 -9.43 -16.27 4.40
CA MET A 1 -8.61 -15.42 5.30
C MET A 1 -7.21 -16.01 5.32
N VAL A 2 -6.20 -15.20 5.05
CA VAL A 2 -4.79 -15.62 5.11
C VAL A 2 -4.27 -15.34 6.51
N HIS A 3 -3.61 -16.32 7.12
CA HIS A 3 -3.16 -16.22 8.50
C HIS A 3 -1.91 -15.35 8.58
N LEU A 4 -1.86 -14.44 9.56
CA LEU A 4 -0.75 -13.51 9.77
C LEU A 4 0.51 -14.15 10.40
N SER A 5 0.65 -15.47 10.27
CA SER A 5 1.75 -16.24 10.88
C SER A 5 2.93 -16.44 9.93
N ASN A 6 2.73 -16.16 8.64
CA ASN A 6 3.75 -16.38 7.62
C ASN A 6 4.65 -15.13 7.51
N PRO A 7 5.99 -15.25 7.63
CA PRO A 7 6.91 -14.12 7.51
C PRO A 7 6.78 -13.38 6.17
N THR A 8 6.45 -14.09 5.08
CA THR A 8 6.17 -13.47 3.77
C THR A 8 4.92 -12.59 3.82
N MET A 9 3.87 -13.03 4.51
CA MET A 9 2.66 -12.23 4.69
C MET A 9 2.92 -10.97 5.50
N ILE A 10 3.68 -11.10 6.60
CA ILE A 10 4.08 -9.97 7.44
C ILE A 10 4.87 -8.96 6.58
N GLY A 11 5.84 -9.42 5.79
CA GLY A 11 6.61 -8.58 4.89
C GLY A 11 5.75 -7.84 3.85
N ILE A 12 4.79 -8.52 3.23
CA ILE A 12 3.85 -7.90 2.28
C ILE A 12 3.01 -6.80 2.96
N MET A 13 2.53 -7.05 4.18
CA MET A 13 1.74 -6.06 4.92
C MET A 13 2.56 -4.83 5.30
N VAL A 14 3.80 -5.01 5.74
CA VAL A 14 4.74 -3.91 6.01
C VAL A 14 5.06 -3.13 4.73
N PHE A 15 5.26 -3.83 3.60
CA PHE A 15 5.50 -3.16 2.33
C PHE A 15 4.31 -2.30 1.90
N TYR A 16 3.09 -2.79 2.04
CA TYR A 16 1.89 -2.02 1.69
C TYR A 16 1.61 -0.86 2.63
N SER A 17 1.92 -0.97 3.92
CA SER A 17 1.82 0.16 4.82
C SER A 17 2.84 1.25 4.47
N ILE A 18 4.08 0.90 4.10
CA ILE A 18 5.06 1.87 3.59
C ILE A 18 4.53 2.54 2.31
N LEU A 19 3.99 1.75 1.39
CA LEU A 19 3.46 2.27 0.12
C LEU A 19 2.28 3.23 0.34
N THR A 20 1.37 2.88 1.25
CA THR A 20 0.19 3.68 1.57
C THR A 20 0.56 4.96 2.33
N PHE A 21 1.33 4.84 3.42
CA PHE A 21 1.53 5.94 4.35
C PHE A 21 2.70 6.86 4.03
N PHE A 22 3.65 6.40 3.22
CA PHE A 22 4.85 7.17 2.90
C PHE A 22 4.94 7.45 1.40
N ILE A 23 4.95 6.40 0.56
CA ILE A 23 5.17 6.58 -0.87
C ILE A 23 3.99 7.32 -1.53
N GLY A 24 2.75 6.95 -1.22
CA GLY A 24 1.56 7.62 -1.74
C GLY A 24 1.59 9.14 -1.54
N PRO A 25 1.67 9.65 -0.29
CA PRO A 25 1.81 11.07 0.02
C PRO A 25 3.06 11.73 -0.58
N LEU A 26 4.21 11.05 -0.58
CA LEU A 26 5.45 11.58 -1.13
C LEU A 26 5.36 11.80 -2.65
N VAL A 27 4.71 10.88 -3.36
CA VAL A 27 4.51 10.97 -4.81
C VAL A 27 3.42 11.98 -5.18
N THR A 28 2.35 12.11 -4.41
CA THR A 28 1.23 13.04 -4.71
C THR A 28 1.53 14.49 -4.37
N ARG A 29 2.37 14.74 -3.35
CA ARG A 29 2.80 16.09 -2.94
C ARG A 29 3.17 17.04 -4.10
N PRO A 30 4.08 16.69 -5.02
CA PRO A 30 4.47 17.58 -6.12
C PRO A 30 3.34 17.87 -7.11
N PHE A 31 2.30 17.03 -7.20
CA PHE A 31 1.17 17.23 -8.12
C PHE A 31 0.05 18.06 -7.51
N MET A 32 -0.04 18.16 -6.19
CA MET A 32 -1.11 18.88 -5.49
C MET A 32 -0.65 20.19 -4.81
N GLY A 33 0.66 20.46 -4.74
CA GLY A 33 1.18 21.70 -4.15
C GLY A 33 0.70 21.90 -2.69
N ASP A 34 0.22 23.10 -2.37
CA ASP A 34 -0.30 23.47 -1.04
C ASP A 34 -1.80 23.20 -0.86
N HIS A 35 -2.38 22.26 -1.61
CA HIS A 35 -3.78 21.90 -1.41
C HIS A 35 -3.96 21.28 0.00
N PRO A 36 -4.98 21.69 0.79
CA PRO A 36 -5.19 21.18 2.15
C PRO A 36 -5.37 19.65 2.19
N ASP A 37 -5.94 19.07 1.13
CA ASP A 37 -6.24 17.63 1.03
C ASP A 37 -5.10 16.76 0.46
N GLN A 38 -3.91 17.34 0.21
CA GLN A 38 -2.78 16.64 -0.43
C GLN A 38 -2.42 15.32 0.26
N CYS A 39 -2.49 15.30 1.59
CA CYS A 39 -2.09 14.15 2.39
C CYS A 39 -3.13 13.02 2.28
N ILE A 40 -4.41 13.37 2.32
CA ILE A 40 -5.53 12.43 2.19
C ILE A 40 -5.54 11.82 0.78
N ALA A 41 -5.35 12.64 -0.25
CA ALA A 41 -5.26 12.16 -1.63
C ALA A 41 -4.09 11.18 -1.82
N GLY A 42 -2.94 11.47 -1.20
CA GLY A 42 -1.79 10.59 -1.21
C GLY A 42 -2.02 9.26 -0.52
N PHE A 43 -2.66 9.26 0.64
CA PHE A 43 -3.06 8.02 1.32
C PHE A 43 -4.06 7.22 0.47
N LEU A 44 -5.04 7.88 -0.14
CA LEU A 44 -6.03 7.21 -0.98
C LEU A 44 -5.38 6.54 -2.20
N LEU A 45 -4.44 7.24 -2.85
CA LEU A 45 -3.69 6.72 -3.98
C LEU A 45 -2.80 5.55 -3.57
N GLY A 46 -2.03 5.70 -2.49
CA GLY A 46 -1.19 4.63 -1.96
C GLY A 46 -2.00 3.38 -1.59
N PHE A 47 -3.13 3.56 -0.87
CA PHE A 47 -4.02 2.46 -0.50
C PHE A 47 -4.59 1.75 -1.72
N THR A 48 -5.04 2.51 -2.73
CA THR A 48 -5.58 1.95 -3.96
C THR A 48 -4.54 1.07 -4.66
N VAL A 49 -3.31 1.55 -4.81
CA VAL A 49 -2.20 0.76 -5.39
C VAL A 49 -1.90 -0.48 -4.56
N SER A 50 -1.88 -0.39 -3.22
CA SER A 50 -1.70 -1.53 -2.33
C SER A 50 -2.78 -2.60 -2.52
N VAL A 51 -4.05 -2.21 -2.67
CA VAL A 51 -5.15 -3.14 -2.94
C VAL A 51 -4.99 -3.81 -4.31
N PHE A 52 -4.62 -3.07 -5.36
CA PHE A 52 -4.35 -3.67 -6.67
C PHE A 52 -3.20 -4.67 -6.64
N LEU A 53 -2.10 -4.33 -5.97
CA LEU A 53 -0.97 -5.23 -5.78
C LEU A 53 -1.35 -6.48 -4.99
N TRP A 54 -2.19 -6.33 -3.96
CA TRP A 54 -2.71 -7.47 -3.20
C TRP A 54 -3.56 -8.41 -4.06
N MET A 55 -4.48 -7.84 -4.83
CA MET A 55 -5.38 -8.60 -5.71
C MET A 55 -4.61 -9.38 -6.78
N LYS A 56 -3.56 -8.78 -7.35
CA LYS A 56 -2.77 -9.36 -8.45
C LYS A 56 -1.67 -10.30 -7.97
N PHE A 57 -0.91 -9.90 -6.95
CA PHE A 57 0.30 -10.59 -6.53
C PHE A 57 0.20 -11.13 -5.11
N GLY A 58 -0.25 -10.31 -4.15
CA GLY A 58 -0.24 -10.65 -2.72
C GLY A 58 -0.98 -11.95 -2.41
N ARG A 59 -2.17 -12.16 -3.00
CA ARG A 59 -2.92 -13.42 -2.84
C ARG A 59 -2.18 -14.65 -3.37
N LYS A 60 -1.37 -14.51 -4.43
CA LYS A 60 -0.59 -15.61 -5.00
C LYS A 60 0.57 -15.97 -4.09
N TYR A 61 1.34 -14.98 -3.63
CA TYR A 61 2.46 -15.19 -2.70
C TYR A 61 2.00 -15.71 -1.34
N ALA A 62 0.84 -15.27 -0.85
CA ALA A 62 0.28 -15.74 0.42
C ALA A 62 -0.27 -17.17 0.38
N LYS A 63 -0.50 -17.75 -0.81
CA LYS A 63 -1.04 -19.10 -1.00
C LYS A 63 0.03 -20.13 -1.41
N MET A 64 1.19 -19.67 -1.92
CA MET A 64 2.30 -20.53 -2.34
C MET A 64 3.27 -20.91 -1.20
N ASN A 65 3.09 -20.32 -0.01
CA ASN A 65 3.73 -20.73 1.24
C ASN A 65 2.64 -21.22 2.22
#